data_AF-A0A1V5ARD4-F1
#
_entry.id   AF-A0A1V5ARD4-F1
#
_cell.length_a   1.000
_cell.length_b   1.000
_cell.length_c   1.000
_cell.angle_alpha   90.00
_cell.angle_beta   90.00
_cell.angle_gamma   90.00
#
_symmetry.space_group_name_H-M   'P 1'
#
loop_
_entity.id
_entity.type
_entity.pdbx_description
1 polymer ?
#
loop_
_entity_poly.entity_id
_entity_poly.type
_entity_poly.pdbx_seq_one_letter_code
_entity_poly.pdbx_strand_id
1 'polypeptide(L)'
;MFTDTEVVAYLFDLLVRRHHLSPEIAVKALAPPFWDDIDRMPEDMARLNTAIRLTYGPALMNGPFAIVVARPDAIVGFTDRIKLRPLVTGTSGSRLYISSEEAAIRVMEPDVGDITMPRAGEPILGRVVA
;
A
#
# COMPACT_ATOMS: atom_id res chain seq x y z
N MET A 1 -13.73 -18.37 11.85
CA MET A 1 -12.91 -17.36 12.54
C MET A 1 -12.01 -16.78 11.45
N PHE A 2 -12.26 -15.55 11.01
CA PHE A 2 -11.43 -14.89 10.00
C PHE A 2 -10.31 -14.13 10.70
N THR A 3 -9.09 -14.16 10.17
CA THR A 3 -8.02 -13.27 10.65
C THR A 3 -8.23 -11.89 10.05
N ASP A 4 -7.71 -10.86 10.71
CA ASP A 4 -7.66 -9.50 10.16
C ASP A 4 -6.99 -9.48 8.78
N THR A 5 -5.89 -10.22 8.60
CA THR A 5 -5.15 -10.31 7.33
C THR A 5 -6.00 -10.92 6.21
N GLU A 6 -6.80 -11.94 6.51
CA GLU A 6 -7.72 -12.54 5.54
C GLU A 6 -8.82 -11.55 5.13
N VAL A 7 -9.36 -10.79 6.08
CA VAL A 7 -10.33 -9.72 5.81
C VAL A 7 -9.72 -8.64 4.91
N VAL A 8 -8.45 -8.28 5.10
CA VAL A 8 -7.78 -7.31 4.23
C VAL A 8 -7.66 -7.81 2.79
N ALA A 9 -7.34 -9.10 2.59
CA ALA A 9 -7.30 -9.68 1.25
C ALA A 9 -8.67 -9.58 0.54
N TYR A 10 -9.76 -9.86 1.26
CA TYR A 10 -11.12 -9.72 0.73
C TYR A 10 -11.52 -8.27 0.44
N LEU A 11 -11.14 -7.33 1.32
CA LEU A 11 -11.37 -5.91 1.09
C LEU A 11 -10.61 -5.44 -0.15
N PHE A 12 -9.35 -5.81 -0.30
CA PHE A 12 -8.54 -5.42 -1.46
C PHE A 12 -9.13 -6.00 -2.76
N ASP A 13 -9.55 -7.27 -2.76
CA ASP A 13 -10.25 -7.87 -3.91
C ASP A 13 -11.55 -7.13 -4.24
N LEU A 14 -12.39 -6.84 -3.25
CA LEU A 14 -13.64 -6.09 -3.43
C LEU A 14 -13.37 -4.72 -4.07
N LEU A 15 -12.44 -3.96 -3.50
CA LEU A 15 -12.11 -2.61 -3.94
C LEU A 15 -11.55 -2.59 -5.37
N VAL A 16 -10.60 -3.48 -5.68
CA VAL A 16 -9.92 -3.46 -6.99
C VAL A 16 -10.73 -4.21 -8.07
N ARG A 17 -11.23 -5.40 -7.77
CA ARG A 17 -11.87 -6.26 -8.78
C ARG A 17 -13.35 -5.94 -8.99
N ARG A 18 -14.10 -5.64 -7.92
CA ARG A 18 -15.55 -5.39 -8.01
C ARG A 18 -15.90 -3.91 -8.13
N HIS A 19 -15.21 -3.04 -7.38
CA HIS A 19 -15.43 -1.60 -7.47
C HIS A 19 -14.53 -0.92 -8.51
N HIS A 20 -13.63 -1.67 -9.15
CA HIS A 20 -12.75 -1.20 -10.21
C HIS A 20 -11.84 -0.03 -9.80
N LEU A 21 -11.51 0.06 -8.51
CA LEU A 21 -10.56 1.05 -8.02
C LEU A 21 -9.15 0.68 -8.49
N SER A 22 -8.34 1.69 -8.78
CA SER A 22 -6.91 1.47 -8.95
C SER A 22 -6.29 1.05 -7.61
N PRO A 23 -5.15 0.31 -7.60
CA PRO A 23 -4.45 -0.04 -6.38
C PRO A 23 -4.16 1.15 -5.46
N GLU A 24 -3.79 2.29 -6.03
CA GLU A 24 -3.51 3.53 -5.31
C GLU A 24 -4.75 4.05 -4.56
N ILE A 25 -5.92 4.00 -5.21
CA ILE A 25 -7.19 4.43 -4.61
C ILE A 25 -7.67 3.41 -3.57
N ALA A 26 -7.46 2.11 -3.82
CA ALA A 26 -7.76 1.06 -2.85
C ALA A 26 -6.92 1.22 -1.58
N VAL A 27 -5.62 1.52 -1.70
CA VAL A 27 -4.76 1.82 -0.54
C VAL A 27 -5.25 3.07 0.20
N LYS A 28 -5.66 4.13 -0.50
CA LYS A 28 -6.27 5.31 0.13
C LYS A 28 -7.59 4.99 0.83
N ALA A 29 -8.36 4.02 0.38
CA ALA A 29 -9.57 3.58 1.07
C ALA A 29 -9.25 2.83 2.38
N LEU A 30 -8.22 1.98 2.38
CA LEU A 30 -7.80 1.21 3.55
C LEU A 30 -7.00 2.04 4.56
N ALA A 31 -6.16 2.96 4.08
CA ALA A 31 -5.27 3.81 4.85
C ALA A 31 -5.39 5.30 4.45
N PRO A 32 -6.57 5.93 4.60
CA PRO A 32 -6.80 7.30 4.14
C PRO A 32 -6.01 8.34 4.95
N PRO A 33 -5.44 9.39 4.32
CA PRO A 33 -4.74 10.46 5.03
C PRO A 33 -5.60 11.08 6.14
N PHE A 34 -4.98 11.66 7.16
CA PHE A 34 -5.71 12.30 8.26
C PHE A 34 -6.52 13.51 7.76
N TRP A 35 -7.57 13.89 8.50
CA TRP A 35 -8.38 15.05 8.14
C TRP A 35 -7.52 16.32 8.03
N ASP A 36 -6.64 16.56 9.01
CA ASP A 36 -5.69 17.67 8.97
C ASP A 36 -4.75 17.65 7.75
N ASP A 37 -4.40 16.46 7.25
CA ASP A 37 -3.60 16.34 6.03
C ASP A 37 -4.46 16.70 4.81
N ILE A 38 -5.69 16.18 4.74
CA ILE A 38 -6.66 16.44 3.67
C ILE A 38 -6.96 17.95 3.58
N ASP A 39 -7.15 18.62 4.71
CA ASP A 39 -7.43 20.06 4.77
C ASP A 39 -6.28 20.93 4.23
N ARG A 40 -5.06 20.38 4.20
CA ARG A 40 -3.86 21.05 3.67
C ARG A 40 -3.57 20.69 2.22
N MET A 41 -4.33 19.77 1.61
CA MET A 41 -4.14 19.38 0.22
C MET A 41 -4.73 20.42 -0.75
N PRO A 42 -4.26 20.47 -2.00
CA PRO A 42 -4.95 21.18 -3.08
C PRO A 42 -6.40 20.70 -3.22
N GLU A 43 -7.30 21.60 -3.61
CA GLU A 43 -8.76 21.38 -3.59
C GLU A 43 -9.19 20.05 -4.24
N ASP A 44 -8.69 19.74 -5.43
CA ASP A 44 -9.04 18.50 -6.13
C ASP A 44 -8.62 17.24 -5.36
N MET A 45 -7.44 17.28 -4.74
CA MET A 45 -6.91 16.18 -3.94
C MET A 45 -7.68 16.06 -2.62
N ALA A 46 -8.03 17.18 -1.99
CA ALA A 46 -8.82 17.20 -0.76
C ALA A 46 -10.21 16.60 -1.00
N ARG A 47 -10.88 17.00 -2.10
CA ARG A 47 -12.20 16.46 -2.51
C ARG A 47 -12.13 14.96 -2.75
N LEU A 48 -11.13 14.48 -3.49
CA LEU A 48 -10.96 13.05 -3.76
C LEU A 48 -10.77 12.24 -2.47
N ASN A 49 -9.84 12.65 -1.60
CA ASN A 49 -9.56 11.92 -0.36
C ASN A 49 -10.75 11.96 0.61
N THR A 50 -11.48 13.09 0.68
CA THR A 50 -12.72 13.20 1.46
C THR A 50 -13.76 12.21 0.95
N ALA A 51 -14.00 12.18 -0.36
CA ALA A 51 -14.98 11.27 -0.96
C ALA A 51 -14.62 9.79 -0.70
N ILE A 52 -13.35 9.41 -0.88
CA ILE A 52 -12.87 8.05 -0.60
C ILE A 52 -13.09 7.70 0.86
N ARG A 53 -12.66 8.57 1.79
CA ARG A 53 -12.73 8.31 3.23
C ARG A 53 -14.16 8.19 3.73
N LEU A 54 -15.10 8.96 3.19
CA LEU A 54 -16.52 8.86 3.53
C LEU A 54 -17.16 7.60 2.92
N THR A 55 -16.84 7.28 1.66
CA THR A 55 -17.43 6.14 0.94
C THR A 55 -16.97 4.80 1.51
N TYR A 56 -15.67 4.70 1.85
CA TYR A 56 -15.04 3.46 2.32
C TYR A 56 -14.68 3.49 3.81
N GLY A 57 -15.34 4.35 4.60
CA GLY A 57 -15.14 4.43 6.05
C GLY A 57 -15.13 3.07 6.77
N PRO A 58 -16.04 2.12 6.45
CA PRO A 58 -16.03 0.78 7.06
C PRO A 58 -14.81 -0.09 6.70
N ALA A 59 -14.09 0.21 5.62
CA ALA A 59 -12.89 -0.50 5.20
C ALA A 59 -11.61 0.09 5.80
N LEU A 60 -11.72 1.23 6.50
CA LEU A 60 -10.59 1.91 7.11
C LEU A 60 -9.94 1.02 8.17
N MET A 61 -8.63 0.83 8.05
CA MET A 61 -7.85 0.01 8.95
C MET A 61 -7.19 0.87 10.03
N ASN A 62 -7.43 0.52 11.29
CA ASN A 62 -6.76 1.13 12.43
C ASN A 62 -5.81 0.11 13.06
N GLY A 63 -4.53 0.45 13.15
CA GLY A 63 -3.50 -0.40 13.74
C GLY A 63 -2.22 -0.43 12.90
N PRO A 64 -1.12 -0.95 13.48
CA PRO A 64 0.16 -1.07 12.79
C PRO A 64 0.14 -2.19 11.76
N PHE A 65 0.37 -1.89 10.49
CA PHE A 65 0.46 -2.90 9.43
C PHE A 65 1.44 -2.53 8.33
N ALA A 66 2.03 -3.57 7.75
CA ALA A 66 2.78 -3.54 6.51
C ALA A 66 2.30 -4.72 5.68
N ILE A 67 1.69 -4.46 4.53
CA ILE A 67 0.97 -5.46 3.74
C ILE A 67 1.54 -5.49 2.34
N VAL A 68 1.69 -6.72 1.83
CA VAL A 68 2.03 -6.98 0.43
C VAL A 68 0.92 -7.84 -0.17
N VAL A 69 0.26 -7.33 -1.20
CA VAL A 69 -0.76 -8.03 -1.97
C VAL A 69 -0.25 -8.24 -3.38
N ALA A 70 -0.40 -9.45 -3.91
CA ALA A 70 0.05 -9.78 -5.25
C ALA A 70 -1.09 -10.38 -6.10
N ARG A 71 -1.05 -10.08 -7.39
CA ARG A 71 -1.78 -10.74 -8.47
C ARG A 71 -0.75 -11.24 -9.49
N PRO A 72 -1.12 -12.12 -10.43
CA PRO A 72 -0.16 -12.65 -11.41
C PRO A 72 0.62 -11.58 -12.20
N ASP A 73 0.03 -10.39 -12.37
CA ASP A 73 0.57 -9.29 -13.18
C ASP A 73 1.12 -8.11 -12.35
N ALA A 74 0.91 -8.09 -11.03
CA ALA A 74 1.22 -6.92 -10.20
C ALA A 74 1.44 -7.26 -8.72
N ILE A 75 2.24 -6.42 -8.05
CA ILE A 75 2.45 -6.46 -6.60
C ILE A 75 2.23 -5.07 -6.02
N VAL A 76 1.62 -5.01 -4.84
CA VAL A 76 1.30 -3.78 -4.12
C VAL A 76 1.78 -3.93 -2.68
N GLY A 77 2.75 -3.10 -2.28
CA GLY A 77 3.17 -2.95 -0.89
C GLY A 77 2.61 -1.66 -0.31
N PHE A 78 2.18 -1.63 0.95
CA PHE A 78 1.80 -0.39 1.63
C PHE A 78 1.83 -0.56 3.16
N THR A 79 1.85 0.57 3.86
CA THR A 79 1.88 0.63 5.32
C THR A 79 0.70 1.41 5.88
N ASP A 80 0.52 1.30 7.19
CA ASP A 80 -0.38 2.18 7.93
C ASP A 80 0.05 3.65 7.84
N ARG A 81 -0.87 4.56 8.24
CA ARG A 81 -0.76 6.01 8.05
C ARG A 81 0.28 6.70 8.91
N ILE A 82 0.83 6.01 9.91
CA ILE A 82 1.90 6.51 10.77
C ILE A 82 3.15 5.63 10.73
N LYS A 83 3.17 4.61 9.86
CA LYS A 83 4.30 3.71 9.58
C LYS A 83 4.87 3.06 10.85
N LEU A 84 4.00 2.39 11.61
CA LEU A 84 4.41 1.66 12.82
C LEU A 84 5.08 0.32 12.50
N ARG A 85 4.98 -0.16 11.26
CA ARG A 85 5.69 -1.34 10.77
C ARG A 85 6.72 -0.94 9.71
N PRO A 86 7.94 -1.51 9.75
CA PRO A 86 8.94 -1.24 8.73
C PRO A 86 8.51 -1.85 7.40
N LEU A 87 8.79 -1.10 6.33
CA LEU A 87 8.68 -1.56 4.96
C LEU A 87 9.85 -0.95 4.19
N VAL A 88 10.62 -1.81 3.55
CA VAL A 88 11.80 -1.51 2.77
C VAL A 88 11.56 -2.05 1.37
N THR A 89 12.00 -1.28 0.39
CA THR A 89 12.00 -1.72 -1.01
C THR A 89 13.40 -1.67 -1.57
N GLY A 90 13.66 -2.48 -2.59
CA GLY A 90 14.90 -2.46 -3.34
C GLY A 90 14.65 -2.82 -4.79
N THR A 91 15.46 -2.27 -5.70
CA THR A 91 15.40 -2.61 -7.12
C THR A 91 16.74 -3.10 -7.64
N SER A 92 16.69 -4.09 -8.52
CA SER A 92 17.86 -4.59 -9.27
C SER A 92 17.40 -4.97 -10.68
N GLY A 93 17.84 -4.20 -11.68
CA GLY A 93 17.36 -4.32 -13.05
C GLY A 93 15.84 -4.19 -13.13
N SER A 94 15.16 -5.23 -13.62
CA SER A 94 13.69 -5.30 -13.72
C SER A 94 12.98 -5.87 -12.49
N ARG A 95 13.71 -6.16 -11.40
CA ARG A 95 13.17 -6.77 -10.19
C ARG A 95 12.89 -5.73 -9.12
N LEU A 96 11.72 -5.85 -8.51
CA LEU A 96 11.32 -5.12 -7.31
C LEU A 96 11.26 -6.09 -6.13
N TYR A 97 11.90 -5.70 -5.03
CA TYR A 97 11.89 -6.40 -3.76
C TYR A 97 11.13 -5.55 -2.75
N ILE A 98 10.31 -6.18 -1.91
CA ILE A 98 9.58 -5.55 -0.82
C ILE A 98 9.75 -6.44 0.41
N SER A 99 10.18 -5.87 1.53
CA SER A 99 10.51 -6.61 2.75
C SER A 99 10.29 -5.74 3.99
N SER A 100 10.18 -6.35 5.16
CA SER A 100 10.27 -5.62 6.44
C SER A 100 11.69 -5.12 6.73
N GLU A 101 12.71 -5.77 6.17
CA GLU A 101 14.12 -5.51 6.44
C GLU A 101 14.97 -5.61 5.17
N GLU A 102 15.97 -4.73 5.06
CA GLU A 102 16.95 -4.71 3.96
C GLU A 102 17.79 -6.00 3.92
N ALA A 103 18.13 -6.56 5.08
CA ALA A 103 18.96 -7.77 5.17
C ALA A 103 18.35 -8.95 4.39
N ALA A 104 17.02 -9.13 4.46
CA ALA A 104 16.34 -10.18 3.71
C ALA A 104 16.43 -9.95 2.19
N ILE A 105 16.42 -8.69 1.74
CA ILE A 105 16.62 -8.36 0.33
C ILE A 105 18.06 -8.69 -0.08
N ARG A 106 19.06 -8.29 0.70
CA ARG A 106 20.48 -8.54 0.40
C ARG A 106 20.87 -10.01 0.44
N VAL A 107 20.19 -10.83 1.24
CA VAL A 107 20.37 -12.29 1.20
C VAL A 107 19.97 -12.86 -0.15
N MET A 108 18.93 -12.30 -0.79
CA MET A 108 18.44 -12.74 -2.10
C MET A 108 19.16 -12.09 -3.27
N GLU A 109 19.57 -10.84 -3.13
CA GLU A 109 20.23 -10.02 -4.15
C GLU A 109 21.31 -9.16 -3.48
N PRO A 110 22.55 -9.68 -3.33
CA PRO A 110 23.62 -8.99 -2.59
C PRO A 110 23.94 -7.60 -3.14
N ASP A 111 23.88 -7.47 -4.46
CA ASP A 111 24.20 -6.25 -5.22
C ASP A 111 22.94 -5.39 -5.49
N VAL A 112 21.88 -5.54 -4.69
CA VAL A 112 20.67 -4.72 -4.79
C VAL A 112 21.01 -3.23 -4.72
N GLY A 113 20.44 -2.47 -5.66
CA GLY A 113 20.66 -1.04 -5.84
C GLY A 113 19.77 -0.19 -4.93
N ASP A 114 18.87 0.58 -5.53
CA ASP A 114 18.08 1.64 -4.89
C ASP A 114 17.21 1.13 -3.72
N ILE A 115 17.80 1.03 -2.54
CA ILE A 115 17.09 0.73 -1.30
C ILE A 115 16.35 2.00 -0.85
N THR A 116 15.04 1.89 -0.66
CA THR A 116 14.22 2.99 -0.17
C THR A 116 13.25 2.53 0.91
N MET A 117 12.82 3.48 1.74
CA MET A 117 11.84 3.28 2.80
C MET A 117 10.60 4.14 2.51
N PRO A 118 9.55 3.58 1.87
CA PRO A 118 8.33 4.30 1.48
C PRO A 118 7.68 5.05 2.64
N ARG A 119 7.05 6.20 2.40
CA ARG A 119 6.39 6.96 3.47
C ARG A 119 5.13 6.24 3.98
N ALA A 120 4.64 6.69 5.12
CA ALA A 120 3.41 6.17 5.70
C ALA A 120 2.24 6.33 4.72
N GLY A 121 1.46 5.26 4.52
CA GLY A 121 0.33 5.26 3.56
C GLY A 121 0.71 5.41 2.08
N GLU A 122 1.99 5.44 1.72
CA GLU A 122 2.45 5.50 0.34
C GLU A 122 2.46 4.08 -0.27
N PRO A 123 1.70 3.82 -1.36
CA PRO A 123 1.71 2.53 -2.01
C PRO A 123 2.93 2.36 -2.92
N ILE A 124 3.46 1.15 -2.94
CA ILE A 124 4.55 0.70 -3.80
C ILE A 124 3.95 -0.26 -4.80
N LEU A 125 4.16 0.01 -6.09
CA LEU A 125 3.54 -0.76 -7.16
C LEU A 125 4.60 -1.33 -8.08
N GLY A 126 4.61 -2.66 -8.20
CA GLY A 126 5.34 -3.38 -9.24
C GLY A 126 4.36 -3.96 -10.24
N ARG A 127 4.71 -3.91 -11.53
CA ARG A 127 3.96 -4.59 -12.60
C ARG A 127 4.90 -5.49 -13.38
N VAL A 128 4.40 -6.64 -13.79
CA VAL A 128 5.10 -7.52 -14.73
C VAL A 128 4.82 -6.98 -16.14
N VAL A 129 5.88 -6.62 -16.85
CA VAL A 129 5.81 -6.26 -18.27
C VAL A 129 6.28 -7.48 -19.05
N ALA A 130 5.38 -8.08 -19.82
CA ALA A 130 5.67 -9.19 -20.73
C ALA A 130 6.24 -8.69 -22.05
#